data_AF-A0A8P4K7E7-F1
#
_entry.id   AF-A0A8P4K7E7-F1
#
_cell.length_a   1.000
_cell.length_b   1.000
_cell.length_c   1.000
_cell.angle_alpha   90.00
_cell.angle_beta   90.00
_cell.angle_gamma   90.00
#
_symmetry.space_group_name_H-M   'P 1'
#
loop_
_entity.id
_entity.type
_entity.pdbx_description
1 polymer ?
#
loop_
_entity_poly.entity_id
_entity_poly.type
_entity_poly.pdbx_seq_one_letter_code
_entity_poly.pdbx_strand_id
1 'polypeptide(L)'
;MDGLTSRVVLPCSVEEYQVGQLFSVAEASKNETGGGEGIEVLKNEPYEKDGEKGQYTHKIYHLKSKVPGFVKLLAPEGALVFHEKAWNAYPYCRTSESPSPYLSLCFVLKPVSLSMVKYTGVICIMSLYFLSLSICSVYLIVYVCNGVCLFFFSFPFLLMPNLGPVVTNEYMKDNFFINIETWHKPDLGTQENVHKLDNYTWQNVSVVPIDITDRSQVSAADYKPDEDPAKFKSVKTGRGPLGPSWKRELVSKTDCPRMCAYKLVTVKFKWWGLQTKVENFIHEQEKRIFTNFHRQLFCWIDKWVELTMDDIRRMEAETQKELDEVSAFLFILISP
;
A
#
# COMPACT_ATOMS: atom_id res chain seq x y z
N MET A 1 8.22 -8.62 11.26
CA MET A 1 7.07 -7.95 10.61
C MET A 1 6.48 -9.02 9.74
N ASP A 2 5.26 -9.42 10.06
CA ASP A 2 4.61 -10.50 9.36
C ASP A 2 4.01 -9.90 8.07
N GLY A 3 4.44 -10.42 6.93
CA GLY A 3 3.93 -9.98 5.63
C GLY A 3 2.89 -10.96 5.11
N LEU A 4 1.87 -10.46 4.43
CA LEU A 4 0.89 -11.30 3.74
C LEU A 4 1.01 -11.05 2.25
N THR A 5 1.29 -12.07 1.45
CA THR A 5 1.18 -11.95 0.00
C THR A 5 -0.07 -12.65 -0.52
N SER A 6 -1.01 -11.85 -1.03
CA SER A 6 -2.18 -12.36 -1.73
C SER A 6 -1.86 -12.56 -3.22
N ARG A 7 -2.16 -13.75 -3.74
CA ARG A 7 -2.04 -14.07 -5.17
C ARG A 7 -3.44 -14.18 -5.77
N VAL A 8 -3.76 -13.28 -6.71
CA VAL A 8 -5.05 -13.22 -7.38
C VAL A 8 -4.87 -13.54 -8.85
N VAL A 9 -5.18 -14.77 -9.24
CA VAL A 9 -5.21 -15.18 -10.66
C VAL A 9 -6.50 -14.65 -11.28
N LEU A 10 -6.43 -14.17 -12.53
CA LEU A 10 -7.58 -13.60 -13.24
C LEU A 10 -7.61 -14.02 -14.73
N PRO A 11 -8.82 -14.18 -15.32
CA PRO A 11 -9.02 -14.49 -16.74
C PRO A 11 -9.02 -13.21 -17.60
N CYS A 12 -8.01 -12.36 -17.42
CA CYS A 12 -7.75 -11.17 -18.23
C CYS A 12 -6.26 -11.00 -18.47
N SER A 13 -5.89 -10.18 -19.45
CA SER A 13 -4.48 -9.84 -19.69
C SER A 13 -3.98 -8.81 -18.68
N VAL A 14 -2.68 -8.61 -18.64
CA VAL A 14 -2.06 -7.54 -17.82
C VAL A 14 -2.54 -6.17 -18.32
N GLU A 15 -2.63 -5.97 -19.62
CA GLU A 15 -3.09 -4.73 -20.26
C GLU A 15 -4.57 -4.46 -19.96
N GLU A 16 -5.43 -5.49 -20.07
CA GLU A 16 -6.85 -5.39 -19.70
C GLU A 16 -7.03 -5.06 -18.22
N TYR A 17 -6.22 -5.69 -17.35
CA TYR A 17 -6.28 -5.44 -15.91
C TYR A 17 -5.96 -3.99 -15.55
N GLN A 18 -5.05 -3.32 -16.28
CA GLN A 18 -4.74 -1.91 -16.04
C GLN A 18 -6.00 -1.03 -16.15
N VAL A 19 -6.80 -1.23 -17.19
CA VAL A 19 -8.05 -0.51 -17.41
C VAL A 19 -9.11 -0.93 -16.39
N GLY A 20 -9.32 -2.25 -16.24
CA GLY A 20 -10.34 -2.79 -15.35
C GLY A 20 -10.12 -2.41 -13.88
N GLN A 21 -8.87 -2.39 -13.41
CA GLN A 21 -8.54 -1.96 -12.05
C GLN A 21 -8.96 -0.51 -11.81
N LEU A 22 -8.61 0.41 -12.70
CA LEU A 22 -8.88 1.83 -12.52
C LEU A 22 -10.38 2.12 -12.58
N PHE A 23 -11.10 1.50 -13.53
CA PHE A 23 -12.55 1.53 -13.59
C PHE A 23 -13.19 1.04 -12.28
N SER A 24 -12.79 -0.16 -11.82
CA SER A 24 -13.36 -0.75 -10.61
C SER A 24 -13.04 0.05 -9.35
N VAL A 25 -11.88 0.70 -9.28
CA VAL A 25 -11.53 1.60 -8.17
C VAL A 25 -12.45 2.83 -8.16
N ALA A 26 -12.72 3.43 -9.32
CA ALA A 26 -13.62 4.57 -9.42
C ALA A 26 -15.05 4.19 -8.98
N GLU A 27 -15.60 3.10 -9.52
CA GLU A 27 -16.94 2.62 -9.15
C GLU A 27 -17.04 2.22 -7.68
N ALA A 28 -16.05 1.50 -7.14
CA ALA A 28 -16.03 1.15 -5.72
C ALA A 28 -15.93 2.40 -4.84
N SER A 29 -15.17 3.41 -5.25
CA SER A 29 -15.06 4.67 -4.50
C SER A 29 -16.39 5.41 -4.43
N LYS A 30 -17.16 5.42 -5.52
CA LYS A 30 -18.52 5.99 -5.54
C LYS A 30 -19.46 5.22 -4.62
N ASN A 31 -19.46 3.89 -4.69
CA ASN A 31 -20.33 3.04 -3.85
C ASN A 31 -20.03 3.15 -2.35
N GLU A 32 -18.78 3.44 -1.99
CA GLU A 32 -18.35 3.59 -0.61
C GLU A 32 -18.52 5.03 -0.08
N THR A 33 -18.89 6.01 -0.90
CA THR A 33 -18.99 7.41 -0.50
C THR A 33 -20.45 7.83 -0.33
N GLY A 34 -20.80 8.36 0.85
CA GLY A 34 -22.14 8.82 1.18
C GLY A 34 -22.36 8.99 2.68
N GLY A 35 -23.38 9.76 3.06
CA GLY A 35 -23.81 9.88 4.47
C GLY A 35 -22.78 10.51 5.41
N GLY A 36 -21.84 11.28 4.88
CA GLY A 36 -20.79 11.91 5.66
C GLY A 36 -19.49 11.07 5.80
N GLU A 37 -19.33 10.01 5.02
CA GLU A 37 -18.17 9.12 5.03
C GLU A 37 -17.78 8.72 3.60
N GLY A 38 -16.54 8.30 3.38
CA GLY A 38 -16.08 7.89 2.05
C GLY A 38 -14.67 8.31 1.71
N ILE A 39 -14.43 8.49 0.41
CA ILE A 39 -13.11 8.73 -0.18
C ILE A 39 -13.06 10.14 -0.75
N GLU A 40 -12.07 10.90 -0.35
CA GLU A 40 -11.74 12.22 -0.88
C GLU A 40 -10.45 12.13 -1.70
N VAL A 41 -10.44 12.67 -2.92
CA VAL A 41 -9.26 12.64 -3.81
C VAL A 41 -8.58 14.00 -3.80
N LEU A 42 -7.47 14.11 -3.07
CA LEU A 42 -6.70 15.36 -2.96
C LEU A 42 -5.82 15.62 -4.18
N LYS A 43 -5.21 14.56 -4.73
CA LYS A 43 -4.34 14.64 -5.90
C LYS A 43 -4.53 13.43 -6.80
N ASN A 44 -4.53 13.68 -8.10
CA ASN A 44 -4.44 12.67 -9.15
C ASN A 44 -3.66 13.26 -10.33
N GLU A 45 -2.35 13.03 -10.38
CA GLU A 45 -1.46 13.68 -11.35
C GLU A 45 -0.40 12.69 -11.89
N PRO A 46 0.05 12.85 -13.14
CA PRO A 46 1.19 12.08 -13.63
C PRO A 46 2.45 12.45 -12.85
N TYR A 47 3.35 11.49 -12.64
CA TYR A 47 4.68 11.75 -12.05
C TYR A 47 5.80 11.13 -12.90
N GLU A 48 6.98 11.73 -12.79
CA GLU A 48 8.24 11.20 -13.28
C GLU A 48 9.30 11.40 -12.20
N LYS A 49 9.89 10.32 -11.70
CA LYS A 49 10.94 10.36 -10.66
C LYS A 49 11.91 9.20 -10.85
N ASP A 50 13.21 9.49 -10.83
CA ASP A 50 14.29 8.49 -10.94
C ASP A 50 14.16 7.55 -12.16
N GLY A 51 13.61 8.06 -13.26
CA GLY A 51 13.36 7.29 -14.50
C GLY A 51 12.09 6.43 -14.47
N GLU A 52 11.36 6.41 -13.35
CA GLU A 52 10.03 5.81 -13.24
C GLU A 52 8.95 6.83 -13.61
N LYS A 53 7.98 6.41 -14.42
CA LYS A 53 6.83 7.19 -14.83
C LYS A 53 5.55 6.50 -14.39
N GLY A 54 4.57 7.26 -13.96
CA GLY A 54 3.30 6.69 -13.53
C GLY A 54 2.27 7.73 -13.16
N GLN A 55 1.26 7.30 -12.41
CA GLN A 55 0.25 8.17 -11.82
C GLN A 55 0.43 8.23 -10.31
N TYR A 56 0.47 9.43 -9.75
CA TYR A 56 0.43 9.67 -8.32
C TYR A 56 -0.99 10.02 -7.89
N THR A 57 -1.47 9.38 -6.84
CA THR A 57 -2.73 9.73 -6.19
C THR A 57 -2.54 9.94 -4.69
N HIS A 58 -3.19 10.96 -4.15
CA HIS A 58 -3.33 11.16 -2.71
C HIS A 58 -4.81 11.20 -2.37
N LYS A 59 -5.26 10.24 -1.58
CA LYS A 59 -6.65 10.13 -1.11
C LYS A 59 -6.74 10.18 0.40
N ILE A 60 -7.87 10.65 0.91
CA ILE A 60 -8.24 10.57 2.31
C ILE A 60 -9.45 9.65 2.46
N TYR A 61 -9.35 8.68 3.35
CA TYR A 61 -10.45 7.79 3.74
C TYR A 61 -11.04 8.24 5.07
N HIS A 62 -12.33 8.56 5.05
CA HIS A 62 -13.12 8.94 6.21
C HIS A 62 -13.97 7.74 6.66
N LEU A 63 -13.52 6.98 7.68
CA LEU A 63 -14.05 5.64 8.01
C LEU A 63 -14.80 5.56 9.37
N LYS A 64 -15.36 6.67 9.86
CA LYS A 64 -15.89 6.78 11.24
C LYS A 64 -16.93 5.71 11.59
N SER A 65 -17.90 5.42 10.73
CA SER A 65 -18.94 4.41 10.96
C SER A 65 -18.49 3.01 10.54
N LYS A 66 -17.57 2.92 9.57
CA LYS A 66 -17.14 1.69 8.91
C LYS A 66 -16.10 0.86 9.68
N VAL A 67 -15.39 1.44 10.64
CA VAL A 67 -14.47 0.67 11.49
C VAL A 67 -15.19 -0.07 12.62
N PRO A 68 -14.66 -1.21 13.14
CA PRO A 68 -15.27 -1.92 14.25
C PRO A 68 -15.40 -1.09 15.52
N GLY A 69 -16.42 -1.38 16.34
CA GLY A 69 -16.67 -0.64 17.59
C GLY A 69 -15.50 -0.62 18.58
N PHE A 70 -14.70 -1.69 18.65
CA PHE A 70 -13.51 -1.71 19.50
C PHE A 70 -12.43 -0.73 19.02
N VAL A 71 -12.33 -0.47 17.71
CA VAL A 71 -11.41 0.53 17.14
C VAL A 71 -11.91 1.94 17.46
N LYS A 72 -13.22 2.19 17.30
CA LYS A 72 -13.84 3.49 17.63
C LYS A 72 -13.67 3.86 19.10
N LEU A 73 -13.77 2.90 20.00
CA LEU A 73 -13.64 3.12 21.45
C LEU A 73 -12.25 3.63 21.84
N LEU A 74 -11.24 3.33 21.03
CA LEU A 74 -9.83 3.61 21.30
C LEU A 74 -9.29 4.79 20.50
N ALA A 75 -9.93 5.11 19.37
CA ALA A 75 -9.51 6.18 18.47
C ALA A 75 -10.11 7.53 18.93
N PRO A 76 -9.29 8.54 19.27
CA PRO A 76 -9.79 9.89 19.52
C PRO A 76 -10.44 10.48 18.27
N GLU A 77 -11.21 11.56 18.45
CA GLU A 77 -11.90 12.22 17.34
C GLU A 77 -10.90 12.69 16.26
N GLY A 78 -11.15 12.32 15.00
CA GLY A 78 -10.23 12.55 13.88
C GLY A 78 -9.18 11.45 13.65
N ALA A 79 -8.96 10.51 14.58
CA ALA A 79 -7.98 9.43 14.41
C ALA A 79 -8.39 8.31 13.45
N LEU A 80 -9.59 8.39 12.85
CA LEU A 80 -10.11 7.44 11.85
C LEU A 80 -10.07 8.00 10.43
N VAL A 81 -9.22 9.01 10.22
CA VAL A 81 -8.89 9.57 8.92
C VAL A 81 -7.56 8.95 8.47
N PHE A 82 -7.56 8.39 7.28
CA PHE A 82 -6.39 7.70 6.74
C PHE A 82 -5.97 8.31 5.41
N HIS A 83 -4.68 8.59 5.27
CA HIS A 83 -4.11 9.16 4.07
C HIS A 83 -3.48 8.04 3.25
N GLU A 84 -4.03 7.77 2.07
CA GLU A 84 -3.43 6.89 1.07
C GLU A 84 -2.65 7.73 0.08
N LYS A 85 -1.36 7.42 -0.08
CA LYS A 85 -0.52 7.97 -1.15
C LYS A 85 -0.06 6.82 -2.02
N ALA A 86 -0.46 6.81 -3.28
CA ALA A 86 -0.13 5.75 -4.24
C ALA A 86 0.64 6.31 -5.44
N TRP A 87 1.59 5.52 -5.93
CA TRP A 87 2.38 5.75 -7.12
C TRP A 87 2.26 4.51 -7.99
N ASN A 88 1.48 4.64 -9.05
CA ASN A 88 1.14 3.55 -9.95
C ASN A 88 2.02 3.62 -11.20
N ALA A 89 3.05 2.77 -11.25
CA ALA A 89 3.96 2.58 -12.38
C ALA A 89 3.68 1.23 -13.07
N TYR A 90 2.42 1.04 -13.49
CA TYR A 90 1.92 -0.21 -14.07
C TYR A 90 2.91 -0.82 -15.09
N PRO A 91 3.26 -2.12 -15.03
CA PRO A 91 2.60 -3.24 -14.31
C PRO A 91 3.00 -3.40 -12.84
N TYR A 92 3.67 -2.41 -12.27
CA TYR A 92 4.13 -2.44 -10.89
C TYR A 92 3.61 -1.24 -10.07
N CYS A 93 3.46 -1.43 -8.76
CA CYS A 93 3.01 -0.40 -7.81
C CYS A 93 3.76 -0.63 -6.48
N ARG A 94 4.65 0.28 -6.02
CA ARG A 94 5.63 0.09 -4.90
C ARG A 94 5.33 0.92 -3.61
N THR A 95 6.26 1.65 -2.94
CA THR A 95 6.10 2.68 -1.85
C THR A 95 7.35 3.54 -1.65
N SER A 96 7.26 4.90 -1.57
CA SER A 96 8.32 5.77 -0.99
C SER A 96 7.82 6.42 0.28
N GLU A 97 8.53 6.13 1.37
CA GLU A 97 8.57 6.85 2.64
C GLU A 97 7.25 7.01 3.42
N SER A 98 7.15 6.24 4.52
CA SER A 98 6.75 6.79 5.82
C SER A 98 8.03 6.96 6.68
N PRO A 99 8.02 7.80 7.72
CA PRO A 99 9.23 8.47 8.21
C PRO A 99 10.29 7.48 8.65
N SER A 100 11.52 7.77 8.26
CA SER A 100 12.70 7.19 8.89
C SER A 100 12.50 7.17 10.42
N PRO A 101 12.70 6.02 11.11
CA PRO A 101 12.75 5.99 12.57
C PRO A 101 13.97 6.73 13.14
N TYR A 102 14.80 7.34 12.30
CA TYR A 102 15.98 8.09 12.70
C TYR A 102 15.72 9.58 12.50
N LEU A 103 15.00 10.15 13.48
CA LEU A 103 15.32 11.50 13.93
C LEU A 103 16.82 11.52 14.23
N SER A 104 17.56 12.40 13.55
CA SER A 104 18.88 12.82 13.95
C SER A 104 18.86 13.13 15.44
N LEU A 105 19.47 12.27 16.25
CA LEU A 105 19.58 12.47 17.68
C LEU A 105 20.70 13.51 17.89
N CYS A 106 20.35 14.79 17.82
CA CYS A 106 21.22 15.85 18.32
C CYS A 106 21.26 15.72 19.85
N PHE A 107 22.25 15.02 20.37
CA PHE A 107 22.59 15.12 21.79
C PHE A 107 23.29 16.45 22.04
N VAL A 108 22.59 17.41 22.66
CA VAL A 108 23.27 18.50 23.38
C VAL A 108 23.63 17.94 24.75
N LEU A 109 24.81 17.34 24.88
CA LEU A 109 25.33 17.00 26.19
C LEU A 109 25.74 18.29 26.91
N LYS A 110 25.09 18.60 28.04
CA LYS A 110 25.63 19.58 29.00
C LYS A 110 26.95 19.02 29.54
N PRO A 111 28.00 19.84 29.66
CA PRO A 111 29.30 19.34 30.10
C PRO A 111 29.22 18.85 31.55
N VAL A 112 29.41 17.55 31.75
CA VAL A 112 29.91 17.01 33.03
C VAL A 112 31.42 17.01 32.92
N SER A 113 32.09 17.58 33.92
CA SER A 113 33.52 17.89 33.89
C SER A 113 34.37 16.70 33.46
N LEU A 114 35.00 16.80 32.30
CA LEU A 114 36.20 16.04 31.98
C LEU A 114 37.37 17.01 31.85
N SER A 115 38.43 16.72 32.58
CA SER A 115 39.72 17.37 32.52
C SER A 115 40.30 17.24 31.11
N MET A 116 40.36 18.35 30.37
CA MET A 116 41.03 18.43 29.07
C MET A 116 42.54 18.22 29.24
N VAL A 117 43.09 17.20 28.58
CA VAL A 117 44.50 17.21 28.17
C VAL A 117 44.61 18.10 26.94
N LYS A 118 45.31 19.23 27.06
CA LYS A 118 45.54 20.19 25.97
C LYS A 118 46.43 19.54 24.90
N TYR A 119 45.94 19.46 23.67
CA TYR A 119 46.79 19.48 22.48
C TYR A 119 46.17 20.37 21.41
N THR A 120 46.99 21.27 20.90
CA THR A 120 46.70 22.23 19.83
C THR A 120 46.60 21.51 18.49
N GLY A 121 45.47 21.68 17.80
CA GLY A 121 45.33 21.57 16.34
C GLY A 121 45.71 20.23 15.71
N VAL A 122 44.85 19.21 15.83
CA VAL A 122 44.86 18.02 14.95
C VAL A 122 43.42 17.55 14.73
N ILE A 123 43.00 17.40 13.47
CA ILE A 123 41.79 16.64 13.11
C ILE A 123 42.10 15.16 13.41
N CYS A 124 41.57 14.64 14.50
CA CYS A 124 41.67 13.21 14.82
C CYS A 124 40.56 12.44 14.08
N ILE A 125 40.91 11.74 13.00
CA ILE A 125 40.04 10.71 12.41
C ILE A 125 40.30 9.42 13.19
N MET A 126 39.43 9.08 14.13
CA MET A 126 39.48 7.79 14.83
C MET A 126 38.63 6.77 14.05
N SER A 127 39.27 5.80 13.42
CA SER A 127 38.59 4.64 12.85
C SER A 127 38.22 3.66 13.96
N LEU A 128 36.94 3.57 14.30
CA LEU A 128 36.42 2.54 15.20
C LEU A 128 36.13 1.27 14.38
N TYR A 129 36.93 0.23 14.57
CA TYR A 129 36.63 -1.11 14.05
C TYR A 129 35.76 -1.85 15.08
N PHE A 130 34.47 -2.03 14.78
CA PHE A 130 33.62 -2.93 15.55
C PHE A 130 33.97 -4.38 15.18
N LEU A 131 34.42 -5.15 16.16
CA LEU A 131 34.75 -6.57 16.01
C LEU A 131 33.46 -7.40 16.05
N SER A 132 32.62 -7.29 15.01
CA SER A 132 31.67 -8.30 14.52
C SER A 132 30.67 -7.61 13.59
N LEU A 133 30.43 -8.25 12.44
CA LEU A 133 29.69 -7.76 11.26
C LEU A 133 30.54 -6.86 10.35
N SER A 134 31.20 -7.50 9.38
CA SER A 134 31.57 -6.85 8.13
C SER A 134 30.34 -6.18 7.53
N ILE A 135 30.41 -4.85 7.43
CA ILE A 135 29.74 -3.92 6.49
C ILE A 135 29.34 -2.67 7.31
N CYS A 136 29.87 -1.52 6.88
CA CYS A 136 29.72 -0.14 7.39
C CYS A 136 30.81 0.36 8.35
N SER A 137 31.82 1.03 7.78
CA SER A 137 32.68 1.96 8.52
C SER A 137 31.87 3.21 8.91
N VAL A 138 31.78 3.49 10.21
CA VAL A 138 31.19 4.73 10.75
C VAL A 138 32.32 5.73 10.98
N TYR A 139 32.22 6.92 10.39
CA TYR A 139 33.19 8.00 10.59
C TYR A 139 32.68 8.97 11.66
N LEU A 140 33.47 9.18 12.72
CA LEU A 140 33.26 10.21 13.72
C LEU A 140 34.09 11.44 13.36
N ILE A 141 33.43 12.56 13.07
CA ILE A 141 34.09 13.86 12.85
C ILE A 141 33.88 14.71 14.11
N VAL A 142 34.99 15.11 14.75
CA VAL A 142 34.97 15.97 15.94
C VAL A 142 35.40 17.38 15.53
N TYR A 143 34.49 18.34 15.66
CA TYR A 143 34.80 19.77 15.48
C TYR A 143 34.92 20.44 16.85
N VAL A 144 36.01 21.15 17.10
CA VAL A 144 36.17 21.94 18.33
C VAL A 144 36.16 23.41 17.97
N CYS A 145 35.11 24.13 18.37
CA CYS A 145 34.99 25.57 18.17
C CYS A 145 34.62 26.23 19.49
N ASN A 146 35.41 27.22 19.95
CA ASN A 146 35.22 27.94 21.22
C ASN A 146 34.97 27.04 22.45
N GLY A 147 35.69 25.93 22.56
CA GLY A 147 35.59 25.00 23.70
C GLY A 147 34.39 24.05 23.67
N VAL A 148 33.59 24.06 22.60
CA VAL A 148 32.49 23.12 22.37
C VAL A 148 32.93 22.05 21.38
N CYS A 149 32.86 20.79 21.78
CA CYS A 149 33.05 19.64 20.89
C CYS A 149 31.71 19.30 20.20
N LEU A 150 31.69 19.35 18.88
CA LEU A 150 30.58 18.91 18.03
C LEU A 150 30.95 17.57 17.41
N PHE A 151 30.13 16.55 17.64
CA PHE A 151 30.32 15.20 17.11
C PHE A 151 29.35 14.98 15.94
N PHE A 152 29.89 14.71 14.75
CA PHE A 152 29.10 14.35 13.57
C PHE A 152 29.36 12.90 13.20
N PHE A 153 28.30 12.10 13.15
CA PHE A 153 28.34 10.75 12.60
C PHE A 153 27.88 10.80 11.16
N SER A 154 28.75 10.44 10.22
CA SER A 154 28.38 10.30 8.81
C SER A 154 28.10 8.84 8.50
N PHE A 155 26.83 8.51 8.24
CA PHE A 155 26.45 7.20 7.69
C PHE A 155 26.52 7.26 6.16
N PRO A 156 27.12 6.27 5.47
CA PRO A 156 27.05 6.22 4.02
C PRO A 156 25.58 6.07 3.58
N PHE A 157 25.11 7.09 2.86
CA PHE A 157 23.80 7.15 2.23
C PHE A 157 23.71 6.05 1.15
N LEU A 158 22.96 4.98 1.42
CA LEU A 158 22.43 4.11 0.37
C LEU A 158 21.03 4.61 0.06
N LEU A 159 20.94 5.51 -0.92
CA LEU A 159 19.70 5.91 -1.56
C LEU A 159 19.10 4.68 -2.25
N MET A 160 17.96 4.19 -1.76
CA MET A 160 17.11 3.27 -2.51
C MET A 160 15.71 3.88 -2.60
N PRO A 161 15.32 4.42 -3.77
CA PRO A 161 13.97 4.93 -3.99
C PRO A 161 13.04 3.75 -4.27
N ASN A 162 11.87 3.75 -3.65
CA ASN A 162 10.81 2.75 -3.81
C ASN A 162 9.49 3.55 -3.88
N LEU A 163 8.40 3.25 -4.64
CA LEU A 163 7.20 4.14 -4.83
C LEU A 163 5.81 3.48 -5.11
N GLY A 164 4.76 3.72 -4.29
CA GLY A 164 3.38 3.13 -4.35
C GLY A 164 2.58 3.17 -3.02
N PRO A 165 1.43 2.46 -2.86
CA PRO A 165 0.39 2.83 -1.90
C PRO A 165 0.75 2.60 -0.43
N VAL A 166 0.90 3.71 0.30
CA VAL A 166 0.98 3.73 1.77
C VAL A 166 -0.25 4.39 2.35
N VAL A 167 -0.90 3.68 3.28
CA VAL A 167 -1.92 4.23 4.15
C VAL A 167 -1.28 4.62 5.47
N THR A 168 -1.39 5.90 5.84
CA THR A 168 -0.88 6.48 7.08
C THR A 168 -1.98 7.13 7.88
N ASN A 169 -1.71 7.41 9.15
CA ASN A 169 -2.65 8.05 10.06
C ASN A 169 -1.93 9.16 10.83
N GLU A 170 -2.45 10.38 10.75
CA GLU A 170 -1.78 11.56 11.34
C GLU A 170 -1.62 11.45 12.86
N TYR A 171 -2.61 10.85 13.54
CA TYR A 171 -2.58 10.65 14.99
C TYR A 171 -1.49 9.65 15.40
N MET A 172 -1.39 8.51 14.72
CA MET A 172 -0.45 7.45 15.05
C MET A 172 0.98 7.70 14.54
N LYS A 173 1.16 8.57 13.54
CA LYS A 173 2.47 8.86 12.92
C LYS A 173 3.16 7.55 12.52
N ASP A 174 4.42 7.37 12.87
CA ASP A 174 5.26 6.22 12.54
C ASP A 174 4.82 4.92 13.20
N ASN A 175 3.87 4.97 14.14
CA ASN A 175 3.34 3.78 14.79
C ASN A 175 2.31 3.05 13.93
N PHE A 176 1.89 3.61 12.79
CA PHE A 176 0.97 2.96 11.88
C PHE A 176 1.35 3.13 10.42
N PHE A 177 1.36 2.03 9.68
CA PHE A 177 1.24 2.07 8.23
C PHE A 177 0.63 0.77 7.69
N ILE A 178 0.00 0.88 6.52
CA ILE A 178 -0.31 -0.24 5.64
C ILE A 178 0.39 0.06 4.32
N ASN A 179 1.24 -0.85 3.86
CA ASN A 179 1.94 -0.75 2.58
C ASN A 179 1.49 -1.90 1.68
N ILE A 180 1.05 -1.60 0.47
CA ILE A 180 0.57 -2.61 -0.50
C ILE A 180 1.42 -2.54 -1.78
N GLU A 181 2.38 -3.43 -1.91
CA GLU A 181 3.19 -3.53 -3.12
C GLU A 181 2.60 -4.57 -4.06
N THR A 182 2.41 -4.24 -5.34
CA THR A 182 1.77 -5.15 -6.29
C THR A 182 2.59 -5.32 -7.57
N TRP A 183 2.86 -6.58 -7.91
CA TRP A 183 3.27 -6.97 -9.26
C TRP A 183 2.10 -7.58 -10.03
N HIS A 184 1.89 -7.14 -11.26
CA HIS A 184 0.99 -7.77 -12.21
C HIS A 184 1.84 -8.55 -13.23
N LYS A 185 1.64 -9.86 -13.32
CA LYS A 185 2.45 -10.74 -14.19
C LYS A 185 1.55 -11.58 -15.09
N PRO A 186 1.96 -11.86 -16.34
CA PRO A 186 1.22 -12.71 -17.27
C PRO A 186 1.43 -14.20 -16.95
N ASP A 187 1.12 -14.62 -15.73
CA ASP A 187 1.26 -16.00 -15.25
C ASP A 187 0.04 -16.45 -14.42
N LEU A 188 0.17 -17.60 -13.76
CA LEU A 188 -0.89 -18.20 -12.93
C LEU A 188 -0.52 -18.24 -11.43
N GLY A 189 0.28 -17.28 -10.94
CA GLY A 189 0.57 -17.18 -9.51
C GLY A 189 1.68 -18.11 -9.01
N THR A 190 2.54 -18.61 -9.91
CA THR A 190 3.58 -19.60 -9.60
C THR A 190 4.95 -19.01 -9.26
N GLN A 191 5.15 -17.70 -9.41
CA GLN A 191 6.42 -17.06 -9.06
C GLN A 191 6.54 -16.89 -7.55
N GLU A 192 7.63 -17.41 -6.99
CA GLU A 192 8.00 -17.20 -5.58
C GLU A 192 8.79 -15.90 -5.43
N ASN A 193 8.56 -15.19 -4.32
CA ASN A 193 9.27 -13.96 -3.95
C ASN A 193 9.43 -12.94 -5.11
N VAL A 194 8.36 -12.67 -5.87
CA VAL A 194 8.39 -11.75 -7.02
C VAL A 194 8.83 -10.32 -6.65
N HIS A 195 8.64 -9.95 -5.37
CA HIS A 195 9.06 -8.67 -4.79
C HIS A 195 10.54 -8.64 -4.39
N LYS A 196 11.26 -9.76 -4.51
CA LYS A 196 12.69 -9.89 -4.20
C LYS A 196 13.05 -9.45 -2.78
N LEU A 197 12.20 -9.80 -1.82
CA LEU A 197 12.49 -9.63 -0.41
C LEU A 197 13.73 -10.44 -0.03
N ASP A 198 14.46 -10.00 0.98
CA ASP A 198 15.54 -10.78 1.55
C ASP A 198 15.02 -12.09 2.15
N ASN A 199 15.89 -13.10 2.27
CA ASN A 199 15.51 -14.43 2.72
C ASN A 199 14.88 -14.44 4.12
N TYR A 200 15.34 -13.58 5.03
CA TYR A 200 14.83 -13.54 6.39
C TYR A 200 13.40 -13.00 6.40
N THR A 201 13.13 -11.92 5.66
CA THR A 201 11.78 -11.38 5.54
C THR A 201 10.86 -12.37 4.83
N TRP A 202 11.28 -12.95 3.69
CA TRP A 202 10.45 -13.85 2.89
C TRP A 202 9.99 -15.10 3.66
N GLN A 203 10.84 -15.66 4.54
CA GLN A 203 10.47 -16.81 5.38
C GLN A 203 9.30 -16.53 6.33
N ASN A 204 9.06 -15.25 6.66
CA ASN A 204 7.97 -14.82 7.53
C ASN A 204 6.76 -14.28 6.74
N VAL A 205 6.79 -14.37 5.40
CA VAL A 205 5.67 -13.98 4.55
C VAL A 205 4.74 -15.16 4.30
N SER A 206 3.47 -15.02 4.65
CA SER A 206 2.45 -16.01 4.34
C SER A 206 1.85 -15.77 2.96
N VAL A 207 1.80 -16.82 2.13
CA VAL A 207 1.18 -16.79 0.80
C VAL A 207 -0.28 -17.19 0.91
N VAL A 208 -1.19 -16.28 0.54
CA VAL A 208 -2.63 -16.51 0.56
C VAL A 208 -3.20 -16.49 -0.87
N PRO A 209 -3.64 -17.63 -1.41
CA PRO A 209 -4.35 -17.63 -2.68
C PRO A 209 -5.74 -17.03 -2.50
N ILE A 210 -6.13 -16.14 -3.42
CA ILE A 210 -7.52 -15.67 -3.56
C ILE A 210 -8.13 -16.34 -4.78
N ASP A 211 -9.27 -16.99 -4.60
CA ASP A 211 -10.05 -17.55 -5.70
C ASP A 211 -11.37 -16.80 -5.83
N ILE A 212 -11.50 -15.99 -6.88
CA ILE A 212 -12.68 -15.16 -7.12
C ILE A 212 -13.97 -15.98 -7.33
N THR A 213 -13.86 -17.29 -7.56
CA THR A 213 -15.02 -18.19 -7.73
C THR A 213 -15.39 -18.94 -6.46
N ASP A 214 -14.50 -18.98 -5.47
CA ASP A 214 -14.70 -19.76 -4.25
C ASP A 214 -15.66 -19.03 -3.30
N ARG A 215 -16.91 -19.50 -3.27
CA ARG A 215 -17.96 -18.94 -2.42
C ARG A 215 -17.60 -18.95 -0.93
N SER A 216 -16.73 -19.85 -0.47
CA SER A 216 -16.32 -19.92 0.93
C SER A 216 -15.42 -18.75 1.36
N GLN A 217 -14.79 -18.06 0.40
CA GLN A 217 -13.94 -16.89 0.66
C GLN A 217 -14.73 -15.58 0.76
N VAL A 218 -16.05 -15.62 0.52
CA VAL A 218 -16.94 -14.46 0.54
C VAL A 218 -17.88 -14.59 1.75
N SER A 219 -18.04 -13.53 2.54
CA SER A 219 -18.98 -13.56 3.66
C SER A 219 -20.44 -13.64 3.17
N ALA A 220 -21.38 -14.01 4.04
CA ALA A 220 -22.80 -13.95 3.68
C ALA A 220 -23.27 -12.50 3.43
N ALA A 221 -22.72 -11.54 4.18
CA ALA A 221 -23.09 -10.12 4.10
C ALA A 221 -22.57 -9.45 2.82
N ASP A 222 -21.44 -9.90 2.28
CA ASP A 222 -20.85 -9.33 1.05
C ASP A 222 -21.37 -9.98 -0.22
N TYR A 223 -22.05 -11.13 -0.11
CA TYR A 223 -22.41 -11.90 -1.29
C TYR A 223 -23.55 -11.24 -2.07
N LYS A 224 -23.24 -10.92 -3.32
CA LYS A 224 -24.19 -10.43 -4.31
C LYS A 224 -24.19 -11.35 -5.53
N PRO A 225 -25.34 -11.89 -5.96
CA PRO A 225 -25.41 -12.82 -7.09
C PRO A 225 -24.92 -12.24 -8.43
N ASP A 226 -25.07 -10.93 -8.63
CA ASP A 226 -24.64 -10.18 -9.82
C ASP A 226 -23.14 -9.84 -9.80
N GLU A 227 -22.48 -10.00 -8.66
CA GLU A 227 -21.02 -9.89 -8.49
C GLU A 227 -20.40 -11.28 -8.26
N ASP A 228 -21.00 -12.33 -8.84
CA ASP A 228 -20.54 -13.71 -8.73
C ASP A 228 -19.93 -14.26 -10.03
N PRO A 229 -18.58 -14.35 -10.13
CA PRO A 229 -17.91 -14.87 -11.31
C PRO A 229 -18.31 -16.30 -11.71
N ALA A 230 -18.80 -17.10 -10.74
CA ALA A 230 -19.31 -18.43 -11.00
C ALA A 230 -20.68 -18.44 -11.71
N LYS A 231 -21.35 -17.29 -11.80
CA LYS A 231 -22.67 -17.10 -12.43
C LYS A 231 -22.62 -16.11 -13.59
N PHE A 232 -21.67 -15.20 -13.58
CA PHE A 232 -21.53 -14.15 -14.59
C PHE A 232 -20.90 -14.68 -15.88
N LYS A 233 -21.48 -14.30 -17.02
CA LYS A 233 -20.89 -14.51 -18.36
C LYS A 233 -20.91 -13.18 -19.12
N SER A 234 -19.73 -12.76 -19.56
CA SER A 234 -19.55 -11.56 -20.37
C SER A 234 -20.21 -11.75 -21.73
N VAL A 235 -21.01 -10.77 -22.13
CA VAL A 235 -21.63 -10.70 -23.46
C VAL A 235 -20.60 -10.24 -24.50
N LYS A 236 -19.69 -9.33 -24.13
CA LYS A 236 -18.70 -8.77 -25.05
C LYS A 236 -17.53 -9.71 -25.36
N THR A 237 -17.07 -10.46 -24.36
CA THR A 237 -15.88 -11.32 -24.47
C THR A 237 -16.19 -12.82 -24.48
N GLY A 238 -17.41 -13.21 -24.08
CA GLY A 238 -17.80 -14.61 -23.89
C GLY A 238 -17.17 -15.30 -22.68
N ARG A 239 -16.34 -14.60 -21.89
CA ARG A 239 -15.67 -15.15 -20.70
C ARG A 239 -16.68 -15.40 -19.57
N GLY A 240 -16.44 -16.46 -18.81
CA GLY A 240 -17.36 -16.92 -17.76
C GLY A 240 -18.53 -17.77 -18.29
N PRO A 241 -19.34 -18.36 -17.40
CA PRO A 241 -19.14 -18.42 -15.97
C PRO A 241 -17.91 -19.24 -15.60
N LEU A 242 -17.25 -18.87 -14.50
CA LEU A 242 -16.04 -19.53 -14.04
C LEU A 242 -16.42 -20.70 -13.11
N GLY A 243 -16.34 -21.92 -13.63
CA GLY A 243 -16.58 -23.13 -12.84
C GLY A 243 -15.40 -23.51 -11.92
N PRO A 244 -15.53 -24.53 -11.05
CA PRO A 244 -14.48 -24.93 -10.10
C PRO A 244 -13.13 -25.30 -10.74
N SER A 245 -13.13 -25.69 -12.03
CA SER A 245 -11.94 -26.04 -12.80
C SER A 245 -11.34 -24.87 -13.59
N TRP A 246 -11.87 -23.65 -13.48
CA TRP A 246 -11.54 -22.53 -14.37
C TRP A 246 -10.03 -22.23 -14.46
N LYS A 247 -9.29 -22.31 -13.35
CA LYS A 247 -7.82 -22.12 -13.34
C LYS A 247 -7.08 -23.17 -14.18
N ARG A 248 -7.54 -24.43 -14.16
CA ARG A 248 -6.96 -25.51 -14.98
C ARG A 248 -7.33 -25.32 -16.45
N GLU A 249 -8.57 -24.90 -16.73
CA GLU A 249 -9.01 -24.59 -18.10
C GLU A 249 -8.31 -23.37 -18.70
N LEU A 250 -7.93 -22.39 -17.87
CA LEU A 250 -7.10 -21.27 -18.32
C LEU A 250 -5.76 -21.74 -18.86
N VAL A 251 -5.17 -22.80 -18.30
CA VAL A 251 -3.91 -23.36 -18.81
C VAL A 251 -4.09 -23.86 -20.25
N SER A 252 -5.18 -24.58 -20.53
CA SER A 252 -5.43 -25.23 -21.82
C SER A 252 -6.00 -24.31 -22.90
N LYS A 253 -6.69 -23.23 -22.53
CA LYS A 253 -7.27 -22.26 -23.48
C LYS A 253 -6.22 -21.21 -23.85
N THR A 254 -5.55 -21.38 -24.99
CA THR A 254 -4.54 -20.41 -25.50
C THR A 254 -5.13 -19.03 -25.76
N ASP A 255 -6.40 -18.98 -26.16
CA ASP A 255 -7.06 -17.75 -26.61
C ASP A 255 -7.67 -16.95 -25.45
N CYS A 256 -7.63 -17.49 -24.23
CA CYS A 256 -8.08 -16.79 -23.03
C CYS A 256 -6.88 -16.16 -22.33
N PRO A 257 -6.82 -14.83 -22.22
CA PRO A 257 -5.72 -14.17 -21.53
C PRO A 257 -5.77 -14.47 -20.03
N ARG A 258 -4.59 -14.41 -19.41
CA ARG A 258 -4.39 -14.77 -18.00
C ARG A 258 -3.34 -13.87 -17.37
N MET A 259 -3.55 -13.56 -16.10
CA MET A 259 -2.58 -12.83 -15.30
C MET A 259 -2.71 -13.19 -13.82
N CYS A 260 -1.72 -12.81 -13.03
CA CYS A 260 -1.78 -12.84 -11.58
C CYS A 260 -1.33 -11.51 -10.99
N ALA A 261 -2.11 -10.99 -10.05
CA ALA A 261 -1.72 -9.89 -9.16
C ALA A 261 -1.11 -10.45 -7.88
N TYR A 262 0.16 -10.12 -7.63
CA TYR A 262 0.92 -10.49 -6.44
C TYR A 262 0.94 -9.30 -5.48
N LYS A 263 -0.03 -9.25 -4.56
CA LYS A 263 -0.23 -8.14 -3.62
C LYS A 263 0.47 -8.46 -2.30
N LEU A 264 1.61 -7.84 -2.04
CA LEU A 264 2.33 -7.92 -0.78
C LEU A 264 1.82 -6.81 0.15
N VAL A 265 1.18 -7.22 1.23
CA VAL A 265 0.66 -6.33 2.28
C VAL A 265 1.60 -6.39 3.48
N THR A 266 2.14 -5.24 3.85
CA THR A 266 2.92 -5.06 5.08
C THR A 266 2.15 -4.13 6.00
N VAL A 267 1.84 -4.60 7.20
CA VAL A 267 1.13 -3.81 8.22
C VAL A 267 2.07 -3.55 9.39
N LYS A 268 2.04 -2.31 9.89
CA LYS A 268 2.63 -1.96 11.18
C LYS A 268 1.56 -1.27 12.01
N PHE A 269 1.32 -1.76 13.22
CA PHE A 269 0.48 -1.07 14.19
C PHE A 269 1.05 -1.22 15.60
N LYS A 270 1.77 -0.21 16.07
CA LYS A 270 2.44 -0.21 17.38
C LYS A 270 1.55 0.45 18.43
N TRP A 271 0.72 -0.36 19.07
CA TRP A 271 -0.10 0.04 20.22
C TRP A 271 -0.06 -1.02 21.32
N TRP A 272 0.26 -0.61 22.55
CA TRP A 272 0.41 -1.52 23.68
C TRP A 272 -0.89 -2.30 23.96
N GLY A 273 -0.80 -3.63 23.95
CA GLY A 273 -1.93 -4.54 24.20
C GLY A 273 -2.86 -4.80 23.01
N LEU A 274 -2.64 -4.16 21.85
CA LEU A 274 -3.54 -4.27 20.69
C LEU A 274 -2.85 -4.59 19.37
N GLN A 275 -1.51 -4.53 19.32
CA GLN A 275 -0.71 -4.74 18.11
C GLN A 275 -1.18 -5.93 17.25
N THR A 276 -0.98 -7.15 17.73
CA THR A 276 -1.29 -8.38 16.99
C THR A 276 -2.75 -8.47 16.57
N LYS A 277 -3.68 -8.03 17.44
CA LYS A 277 -5.11 -8.10 17.16
C LYS A 277 -5.50 -7.19 15.99
N VAL A 278 -4.95 -5.97 15.95
CA VAL A 278 -5.26 -5.00 14.89
C VAL A 278 -4.51 -5.34 13.59
N GLU A 279 -3.25 -5.78 13.66
CA GLU A 279 -2.50 -6.22 12.48
C GLU A 279 -3.22 -7.39 11.78
N ASN A 280 -3.66 -8.40 12.53
CA ASN A 280 -4.45 -9.52 12.00
C ASN A 280 -5.78 -9.06 11.41
N PHE A 281 -6.51 -8.18 12.12
CA PHE A 281 -7.77 -7.63 11.62
C PHE A 281 -7.58 -6.89 10.28
N ILE A 282 -6.53 -6.09 10.14
CA ILE A 282 -6.22 -5.38 8.89
C ILE A 282 -5.94 -6.40 7.77
N HIS A 283 -5.11 -7.42 8.02
CA HIS A 283 -4.86 -8.46 7.01
C HIS A 283 -6.13 -9.20 6.57
N GLU A 284 -7.05 -9.48 7.50
CA GLU A 284 -8.36 -10.06 7.18
C GLU A 284 -9.23 -9.12 6.34
N GLN A 285 -9.25 -7.82 6.64
CA GLN A 285 -9.97 -6.84 5.83
C GLN A 285 -9.36 -6.67 4.45
N GLU A 286 -8.04 -6.60 4.32
CA GLU A 286 -7.34 -6.53 3.02
C GLU A 286 -7.67 -7.75 2.16
N LYS A 287 -7.63 -8.95 2.74
CA LYS A 287 -8.05 -10.18 2.03
C LYS A 287 -9.51 -10.08 1.56
N ARG A 288 -10.42 -9.61 2.42
CA ARG A 288 -11.85 -9.41 2.10
C ARG A 288 -12.02 -8.39 0.96
N ILE A 289 -11.33 -7.25 1.03
CA ILE A 289 -11.34 -6.20 0.01
C ILE A 289 -10.85 -6.77 -1.32
N PHE A 290 -9.68 -7.41 -1.36
CA PHE A 290 -9.15 -8.00 -2.58
C PHE A 290 -10.09 -9.07 -3.15
N THR A 291 -10.72 -9.88 -2.31
CA THR A 291 -11.66 -10.92 -2.77
C THR A 291 -12.87 -10.28 -3.45
N ASN A 292 -13.54 -9.32 -2.80
CA ASN A 292 -14.75 -8.70 -3.34
C ASN A 292 -14.44 -7.80 -4.55
N PHE A 293 -13.36 -7.02 -4.48
CA PHE A 293 -12.93 -6.14 -5.57
C PHE A 293 -12.68 -6.91 -6.87
N HIS A 294 -11.96 -8.03 -6.82
CA HIS A 294 -11.65 -8.77 -8.04
C HIS A 294 -12.84 -9.57 -8.58
N ARG A 295 -13.79 -9.95 -7.71
CA ARG A 295 -15.08 -10.50 -8.15
C ARG A 295 -15.88 -9.48 -8.94
N GLN A 296 -15.99 -8.26 -8.41
CA GLN A 296 -16.63 -7.13 -9.09
C GLN A 296 -15.94 -6.78 -10.39
N LEU A 297 -14.60 -6.65 -10.39
CA LEU A 297 -13.79 -6.37 -11.58
C LEU A 297 -14.11 -7.34 -12.71
N PHE A 298 -14.16 -8.64 -12.43
CA PHE A 298 -14.52 -9.63 -13.45
C PHE A 298 -15.98 -9.51 -13.90
N CYS A 299 -16.93 -9.36 -12.98
CA CYS A 299 -18.35 -9.25 -13.32
C CYS A 299 -18.70 -7.93 -14.02
N TRP A 300 -17.84 -6.93 -13.96
CA TRP A 300 -17.98 -5.66 -14.66
C TRP A 300 -17.21 -5.59 -15.97
N ILE A 301 -16.61 -6.69 -16.45
CA ILE A 301 -15.79 -6.70 -17.67
C ILE A 301 -16.49 -6.06 -18.88
N ASP A 302 -17.79 -6.27 -19.05
CA ASP A 302 -18.55 -5.67 -20.16
C ASP A 302 -18.64 -4.13 -20.07
N LYS A 303 -18.44 -3.55 -18.88
CA LYS A 303 -18.43 -2.10 -18.66
C LYS A 303 -17.08 -1.46 -18.98
N TRP A 304 -15.97 -2.19 -18.86
CA TRP A 304 -14.63 -1.61 -18.94
C TRP A 304 -13.71 -2.18 -20.03
N VAL A 305 -13.98 -3.36 -20.59
CA VAL A 305 -13.05 -4.04 -21.51
C VAL A 305 -12.77 -3.29 -22.82
N GLU A 306 -13.67 -2.41 -23.23
CA GLU A 306 -13.54 -1.58 -24.42
C GLU A 306 -13.11 -0.14 -24.11
N LEU A 307 -12.87 0.19 -22.83
CA LEU A 307 -12.42 1.52 -22.46
C LEU A 307 -10.92 1.68 -22.76
N THR A 308 -10.57 2.86 -23.26
CA THR A 308 -9.19 3.30 -23.40
C THR A 308 -8.70 3.95 -22.10
N MET A 309 -7.37 4.09 -21.97
CA MET A 309 -6.80 4.84 -20.86
C MET A 309 -7.28 6.31 -20.81
N ASP A 310 -7.57 6.93 -21.96
CA ASP A 310 -8.11 8.29 -22.01
C ASP A 310 -9.55 8.34 -21.48
N ASP A 311 -10.35 7.31 -21.73
CA ASP A 311 -11.70 7.19 -21.15
C ASP A 311 -11.62 7.05 -19.62
N ILE A 312 -10.66 6.27 -19.13
CA ILE A 312 -10.39 6.13 -17.70
C ILE A 312 -10.00 7.47 -17.08
N ARG A 313 -9.11 8.26 -17.71
CA ARG A 313 -8.73 9.57 -17.18
C ARG A 313 -9.90 10.53 -17.07
N ARG A 314 -10.81 10.53 -18.05
CA ARG A 314 -12.04 11.35 -17.98
C ARG A 314 -12.94 10.87 -16.84
N MET A 315 -13.12 9.55 -16.70
CA MET A 315 -13.91 8.96 -15.63
C MET A 315 -13.34 9.25 -14.24
N GLU A 316 -12.02 9.19 -14.06
CA GLU A 316 -11.36 9.55 -12.79
C GLU A 316 -11.62 11.02 -12.44
N ALA A 317 -11.56 11.94 -13.42
CA ALA A 317 -11.83 13.36 -13.21
C ALA A 317 -13.30 13.63 -12.86
N GLU A 318 -14.23 12.95 -13.53
CA GLU A 318 -15.67 13.02 -13.22
C GLU A 318 -15.95 12.45 -11.83
N THR A 319 -15.35 11.31 -11.49
CA THR A 319 -15.48 10.68 -10.17
C THR A 319 -14.93 11.58 -9.08
N GLN A 320 -13.77 12.21 -9.29
CA GLN A 320 -13.22 13.18 -8.35
C GLN A 320 -14.20 14.32 -8.11
N LYS A 321 -14.78 14.90 -9.17
CA LYS A 321 -15.76 15.97 -9.04
C LYS A 321 -17.02 15.54 -8.26
N GLU A 322 -17.57 14.35 -8.55
CA GLU A 322 -18.72 13.82 -7.83
C GLU A 322 -18.41 13.58 -6.35
N LEU A 323 -17.23 13.02 -6.04
CA LEU A 323 -16.77 12.81 -4.66
C LEU A 323 -16.56 14.14 -3.93
N ASP A 324 -16.02 15.15 -4.60
CA ASP A 324 -15.84 16.50 -4.06
C ASP A 324 -17.18 17.18 -3.78
N GLU A 325 -18.20 16.99 -4.64
CA GLU A 325 -19.56 17.50 -4.39
C GLU A 325 -20.19 16.85 -3.16
N VAL A 326 -20.07 15.53 -3.02
CA VAL A 326 -20.56 14.78 -1.85
C VAL A 326 -19.77 15.16 -0.59
N SER A 327 -18.47 15.41 -0.70
CA SER A 327 -17.60 15.86 0.39
C SER A 327 -17.78 17.35 0.73
N ALA A 328 -18.19 18.20 -0.21
CA ALA A 328 -18.51 19.60 0.11
C ALA A 328 -19.74 19.68 1.03
N PHE A 329 -20.72 18.78 0.87
CA PHE A 329 -21.81 18.61 1.83
C PHE A 329 -21.30 18.12 3.20
N LEU A 330 -20.21 17.35 3.25
CA LEU A 330 -19.53 16.94 4.49
C LEU A 330 -19.04 18.15 5.30
N PHE A 331 -18.35 19.09 4.65
CA PHE A 331 -17.86 20.30 5.33
C PHE A 331 -18.99 21.20 5.84
N ILE A 332 -20.12 21.27 5.13
CA ILE A 332 -21.29 22.07 5.55
C ILE A 332 -22.02 21.44 6.74
N LEU A 333 -22.07 20.11 6.84
CA LEU A 333 -22.77 19.41 7.94
C LEU A 333 -21.92 19.22 9.20
N ILE A 334 -20.60 19.38 9.11
CA ILE A 334 -19.65 19.20 10.23
C ILE A 334 -19.03 20.53 10.69
N SER A 335 -19.27 21.63 9.97
CA SER A 335 -18.93 22.96 10.48
C SER A 335 -19.94 23.39 11.56
N PRO A 336 -19.47 23.81 12.75
CA PRO A 336 -20.33 24.15 13.89
C PRO A 336 -21.23 25.37 13.67
#